data_AF-A0A557SCI3-F1
#
_entry.id   AF-A0A557SCI3-F1
#
_cell.length_a   1.000
_cell.length_b   1.000
_cell.length_c   1.000
_cell.angle_alpha   90.00
_cell.angle_beta   90.00
_cell.angle_gamma   90.00
#
_symmetry.space_group_name_H-M   'P 1'
#
loop_
_entity.id
_entity.type
_entity.pdbx_description
1 polymer ?
#
loop_
_entity_poly.entity_id
_entity_poly.type
_entity_poly.pdbx_seq_one_letter_code
_entity_poly.pdbx_strand_id
1 'polypeptide(L)'
;MQNAARELWPSEKPDAFMAAWKQAISLTGHPTLFGGNYLMGLDGYAPKIKEINQVISRLPKSKAAMIAAMVSFYNPEEGARLMAKTGCTGLGNLALHLPDAARAVLGDLLFNYHGW
;
A
#
# COMPACT_ATOMS: atom_id res chain seq x y z
N MET A 1 31.45 -9.44 -28.63
CA MET A 1 30.65 -8.22 -28.86
C MET A 1 29.24 -8.50 -28.40
N GLN A 2 28.80 -7.70 -27.44
CA GLN A 2 27.46 -7.68 -26.84
C GLN A 2 26.43 -7.11 -27.83
N ASN A 3 25.17 -7.54 -27.67
CA ASN A 3 23.94 -6.73 -27.62
C ASN A 3 22.77 -7.55 -28.21
N ALA A 4 21.60 -7.64 -27.60
CA ALA A 4 21.09 -7.00 -26.41
C ALA A 4 20.17 -7.98 -25.69
N ALA A 5 20.12 -7.81 -24.36
CA ALA A 5 19.19 -8.48 -23.50
C ALA A 5 17.78 -8.45 -24.11
N ARG A 6 17.09 -9.59 -24.03
CA ARG A 6 15.63 -9.60 -23.98
C ARG A 6 15.23 -8.73 -22.79
N GLU A 7 15.06 -7.44 -23.03
CA GLU A 7 14.38 -6.54 -22.10
C GLU A 7 12.92 -6.97 -22.07
N LEU A 8 12.62 -7.85 -21.12
CA LEU A 8 11.27 -8.11 -20.64
C LEU A 8 10.79 -6.84 -19.92
N TRP A 9 9.93 -6.03 -20.56
CA TRP A 9 9.29 -4.85 -19.96
C TRP A 9 7.89 -4.63 -20.59
N PRO A 10 6.83 -4.24 -19.85
CA PRO A 10 6.37 -4.67 -18.52
C PRO A 10 4.87 -5.04 -18.55
N SER A 11 4.45 -6.18 -19.12
CA SER A 11 3.03 -6.59 -19.04
C SER A 11 2.67 -7.28 -17.72
N GLU A 12 3.65 -7.82 -16.99
CA GLU A 12 3.40 -8.62 -15.76
C GLU A 12 3.43 -7.80 -14.47
N LYS A 13 4.05 -6.61 -14.48
CA LYS A 13 4.25 -5.78 -13.27
C LYS A 13 2.99 -5.06 -12.77
N PRO A 14 2.06 -4.59 -13.63
CA PRO A 14 0.77 -4.06 -13.18
C PRO A 14 -0.04 -5.10 -12.37
N ASP A 15 0.06 -6.37 -12.75
CA ASP A 15 -0.63 -7.47 -12.06
C ASP A 15 -0.01 -7.77 -10.70
N ALA A 16 1.32 -7.73 -10.58
CA ALA A 16 2.02 -7.98 -9.32
C ALA A 16 1.74 -6.89 -8.26
N PHE A 17 1.79 -5.61 -8.65
CA PHE A 17 1.43 -4.51 -7.74
C PHE A 17 -0.03 -4.61 -7.30
N MET A 18 -0.94 -4.87 -8.24
CA MET A 18 -2.37 -5.05 -7.93
C MET A 18 -2.62 -6.23 -6.99
N ALA A 19 -1.94 -7.36 -7.20
CA ALA A 19 -2.06 -8.53 -6.34
C ALA A 19 -1.60 -8.20 -4.90
N ALA A 20 -0.44 -7.55 -4.77
CA ALA A 20 0.07 -7.06 -3.49
C ALA A 20 -0.89 -6.05 -2.85
N TRP A 21 -1.50 -5.15 -3.64
CA TRP A 21 -2.47 -4.17 -3.16
C TRP A 21 -3.73 -4.82 -2.57
N LYS A 22 -4.31 -5.79 -3.28
CA LYS A 22 -5.49 -6.54 -2.79
C LYS A 22 -5.17 -7.35 -1.54
N GLN A 23 -3.99 -7.95 -1.48
CA GLN A 23 -3.52 -8.65 -0.29
C GLN A 23 -3.32 -7.68 0.88
N ALA A 24 -2.73 -6.50 0.63
CA ALA A 24 -2.57 -5.45 1.60
C ALA A 24 -3.91 -4.99 2.18
N ILE A 25 -4.92 -4.73 1.33
CA ILE A 25 -6.30 -4.41 1.77
C ILE A 25 -6.82 -5.49 2.71
N SER A 26 -6.67 -6.76 2.35
CA SER A 26 -7.11 -7.89 3.18
C SER A 26 -6.41 -7.89 4.55
N LEU A 27 -5.10 -7.61 4.57
CA LEU A 27 -4.31 -7.52 5.79
C LEU A 27 -4.68 -6.31 6.68
N THR A 28 -5.25 -5.24 6.12
CA THR A 28 -5.74 -4.13 6.94
C THR A 28 -6.91 -4.54 7.83
N GLY A 29 -7.71 -5.54 7.43
CA GLY A 29 -8.95 -5.90 8.10
C GLY A 29 -10.06 -4.84 7.95
N HIS A 30 -9.85 -3.80 7.14
CA HIS A 30 -10.78 -2.70 6.91
C HIS A 30 -11.03 -2.49 5.40
N PRO A 31 -11.53 -3.51 4.67
CA PRO A 31 -11.71 -3.42 3.22
C PRO A 31 -12.64 -2.29 2.79
N THR A 32 -13.59 -1.88 3.66
CA THR A 32 -14.51 -0.78 3.40
C THR A 32 -13.84 0.58 3.29
N LEU A 33 -12.61 0.74 3.78
CA LEU A 33 -11.80 1.96 3.65
C LEU A 33 -11.12 2.11 2.28
N PHE A 34 -11.25 1.10 1.44
CA PHE A 34 -10.75 1.09 0.07
C PHE A 34 -11.95 0.94 -0.88
N GLY A 35 -11.78 1.35 -2.13
CA GLY A 35 -12.86 1.38 -3.14
C GLY A 35 -13.63 0.05 -3.28
N GLY A 36 -14.81 0.14 -3.91
CA GLY A 36 -15.75 -0.99 -4.05
C GLY A 36 -16.16 -1.33 -5.49
N ASN A 37 -15.63 -0.63 -6.50
CA ASN A 37 -15.97 -0.92 -7.91
C ASN A 37 -14.85 -1.71 -8.58
N TYR A 38 -14.81 -3.01 -8.29
CA TYR A 38 -13.84 -3.99 -8.78
C TYR A 38 -13.76 -4.10 -10.31
N LEU A 39 -14.74 -3.53 -11.04
CA LEU A 39 -14.75 -3.50 -12.51
C LEU A 39 -13.80 -2.45 -13.10
N MET A 40 -13.27 -1.53 -12.29
CA MET A 40 -12.45 -0.40 -12.76
C MET A 40 -10.93 -0.56 -12.56
N GLY A 41 -10.42 -1.77 -12.29
CA GLY A 41 -8.99 -1.96 -12.06
C GLY A 41 -8.50 -1.28 -10.78
N LEU A 42 -7.33 -0.64 -10.78
CA LEU A 42 -6.67 -0.13 -9.57
C LEU A 42 -7.47 0.97 -8.90
N ASP A 43 -8.10 1.83 -9.71
CA ASP A 43 -9.00 2.89 -9.27
C ASP A 43 -10.21 2.35 -8.48
N GLY A 44 -10.62 1.11 -8.79
CA GLY A 44 -11.65 0.37 -8.05
C GLY A 44 -11.29 0.08 -6.60
N TYR A 45 -10.00 0.15 -6.24
CA TYR A 45 -9.42 -0.13 -4.92
C TYR A 45 -8.74 1.10 -4.28
N ALA A 46 -9.00 2.30 -4.79
CA ALA A 46 -8.41 3.53 -4.26
C ALA A 46 -8.75 3.73 -2.77
N PRO A 47 -7.82 4.24 -1.94
CA PRO A 47 -8.09 4.55 -0.55
C PRO A 47 -9.14 5.66 -0.40
N LYS A 48 -10.11 5.46 0.49
CA LYS A 48 -11.13 6.48 0.84
C LYS A 48 -10.56 7.44 1.87
N ILE A 49 -9.68 8.34 1.44
CA ILE A 49 -8.90 9.25 2.28
C ILE A 49 -9.72 9.97 3.36
N LYS A 50 -10.93 10.46 3.02
CA LYS A 50 -11.80 11.14 3.97
C LYS A 50 -12.24 10.23 5.12
N GLU A 51 -12.65 9.00 4.82
CA GLU A 51 -13.07 8.01 5.81
C GLU A 51 -11.88 7.53 6.64
N ILE A 52 -10.76 7.22 5.99
CA ILE A 52 -9.51 6.81 6.65
C ILE A 52 -9.11 7.84 7.72
N ASN A 53 -9.15 9.13 7.38
CA ASN A 53 -8.80 10.20 8.31
C ASN A 53 -9.63 10.23 9.58
N GLN A 54 -10.91 9.86 9.50
CA GLN A 54 -11.83 9.89 10.63
C GLN A 54 -11.58 8.73 11.61
N VAL A 55 -11.05 7.61 11.11
CA VAL A 55 -10.95 6.36 11.89
C VAL A 55 -9.53 5.96 12.24
N ILE A 56 -8.51 6.38 11.49
CA ILE A 56 -7.14 5.83 11.57
C ILE A 56 -6.53 5.91 12.97
N SER A 57 -6.81 6.98 13.73
CA SER A 57 -6.29 7.17 15.09
C SER A 57 -6.92 6.24 16.13
N ARG A 58 -8.05 5.60 15.79
CA ARG A 58 -8.76 4.64 16.63
C ARG A 58 -8.42 3.19 16.29
N LEU A 59 -7.68 2.97 15.21
CA LEU A 59 -7.28 1.64 14.78
C LEU A 59 -6.08 1.12 15.58
N PRO A 60 -5.91 -0.21 15.69
CA PRO A 60 -4.67 -0.78 16.21
C PRO A 60 -3.46 -0.25 15.43
N LYS A 61 -2.37 0.07 16.14
CA LYS A 61 -1.17 0.72 15.54
C LYS A 61 -0.67 0.03 14.28
N SER A 62 -0.62 -1.31 14.27
CA SER A 62 -0.19 -2.09 13.12
C SER A 62 -1.09 -1.91 11.89
N LYS A 63 -2.41 -1.88 12.08
CA LYS A 63 -3.38 -1.64 11.01
C LYS A 63 -3.32 -0.21 10.51
N ALA A 64 -3.25 0.76 11.43
CA ALA A 64 -3.11 2.17 11.11
C ALA A 64 -1.82 2.42 10.29
N ALA A 65 -0.69 1.85 10.70
CA ALA A 65 0.57 1.97 10.01
C ALA A 65 0.53 1.35 8.60
N MET A 66 -0.08 0.16 8.45
CA MET A 66 -0.27 -0.46 7.14
C MET A 66 -1.12 0.41 6.22
N ILE A 67 -2.26 0.92 6.70
CA ILE A 67 -3.14 1.80 5.92
C ILE A 67 -2.43 3.09 5.53
N ALA A 68 -1.70 3.72 6.46
CA ALA A 68 -0.93 4.93 6.16
C ALA A 68 0.14 4.69 5.09
N ALA A 69 0.87 3.57 5.19
CA ALA A 69 1.86 3.18 4.19
C ALA A 69 1.22 2.92 2.82
N MET A 70 0.07 2.23 2.76
CA MET A 70 -0.69 2.06 1.52
C MET A 70 -1.10 3.41 0.92
N VAL A 71 -1.61 4.33 1.73
CA VAL A 71 -1.98 5.67 1.26
C VAL A 71 -0.77 6.41 0.68
N SER A 72 0.46 6.21 1.17
CA SER A 72 1.65 6.84 0.60
C SER A 72 1.94 6.44 -0.85
N PHE A 73 1.51 5.25 -1.31
CA PHE A 73 1.61 4.86 -2.72
C PHE A 73 0.55 5.55 -3.59
N TYR A 74 -0.61 5.88 -3.03
CA TYR A 74 -1.70 6.58 -3.73
C TYR A 74 -1.54 8.10 -3.72
N ASN A 75 -1.21 8.66 -2.55
CA ASN A 75 -1.00 10.08 -2.30
C ASN A 75 0.12 10.22 -1.25
N PRO A 76 1.37 10.50 -1.69
CA PRO A 76 2.54 10.53 -0.81
C PRO A 76 2.40 11.52 0.36
N GLU A 77 1.87 12.73 0.09
CA GLU A 77 1.71 13.78 1.09
C GLU A 77 0.74 13.36 2.19
N GLU A 78 -0.41 12.82 1.79
CA GLU A 78 -1.43 12.39 2.73
C GLU A 78 -1.00 11.14 3.51
N GLY A 79 -0.31 10.21 2.86
CA GLY A 79 0.24 9.03 3.52
C GLY A 79 1.29 9.40 4.57
N ALA A 80 2.18 10.34 4.27
CA ALA A 80 3.15 10.86 5.24
C ALA A 80 2.45 11.51 6.44
N ARG A 81 1.41 12.31 6.20
CA ARG A 81 0.61 12.93 7.26
C ARG A 81 -0.12 11.90 8.13
N LEU A 82 -0.67 10.85 7.52
CA LEU A 82 -1.30 9.74 8.24
C LEU A 82 -0.29 8.95 9.05
N MET A 83 0.90 8.70 8.51
CA MET A 83 1.97 7.96 9.17
C MET A 83 2.50 8.70 10.40
N ALA A 84 2.58 10.04 10.35
CA ALA A 84 2.88 10.84 11.53
C ALA A 84 1.86 10.64 12.67
N LYS A 85 0.58 10.46 12.36
CA LYS A 85 -0.48 10.19 13.36
C LYS A 85 -0.38 8.82 14.00
N THR A 86 0.28 7.85 13.36
CA THR A 86 0.45 6.50 13.92
C THR A 86 1.66 6.43 14.88
N GLY A 87 2.45 7.51 14.98
CA GLY A 87 3.71 7.53 15.71
C GLY A 87 4.87 6.87 14.96
N CYS A 88 4.69 6.58 13.66
CA CYS A 88 5.75 6.04 12.82
C CYS A 88 6.68 7.16 12.33
N THR A 89 7.94 7.11 12.76
CA THR A 89 8.96 8.14 12.45
C THR A 89 9.90 7.76 11.31
N GLY A 90 9.76 6.56 10.72
CA GLY A 90 10.59 6.10 9.60
C GLY A 90 10.39 4.62 9.28
N LEU A 91 11.11 4.13 8.25
CA LEU A 91 10.94 2.76 7.71
C LEU A 91 11.23 1.65 8.73
N GLY A 92 12.26 1.80 9.56
CA GLY A 92 12.56 0.82 10.61
C GLY A 92 11.44 0.75 11.66
N ASN A 93 10.89 1.91 12.03
CA ASN A 93 9.77 1.98 12.98
C ASN A 93 8.46 1.43 12.37
N LEU A 94 8.21 1.70 11.09
CA LEU A 94 7.11 1.10 10.34
C LEU A 94 7.22 -0.43 10.34
N ALA A 95 8.40 -0.97 10.01
CA ALA A 95 8.64 -2.41 10.03
C ALA A 95 8.38 -3.03 11.41
N LEU A 96 8.83 -2.40 12.50
CA LEU A 96 8.57 -2.88 13.86
C LEU A 96 7.08 -2.95 14.22
N HIS A 97 6.26 -2.04 13.68
CA HIS A 97 4.81 -2.03 13.92
C HIS A 97 4.03 -3.03 13.05
N LEU A 98 4.66 -3.60 12.01
CA LEU A 98 4.00 -4.49 11.07
C LEU A 98 4.32 -5.96 11.37
N PRO A 99 3.30 -6.85 11.37
CA PRO A 99 3.54 -8.30 11.42
C PRO A 99 4.25 -8.77 10.15
N ASP A 100 4.87 -9.95 10.21
CA ASP A 100 5.72 -10.51 9.15
C ASP A 100 5.04 -10.53 7.78
N ALA A 101 3.79 -11.00 7.73
CA ALA A 101 2.99 -11.02 6.49
C ALA A 101 2.76 -9.62 5.90
N ALA A 102 2.56 -8.60 6.74
CA ALA A 102 2.38 -7.23 6.27
C ALA A 102 3.69 -6.59 5.80
N ARG A 103 4.82 -6.94 6.42
CA ARG A 103 6.15 -6.51 5.94
C ARG A 103 6.49 -7.10 4.58
N ALA A 104 6.19 -8.38 4.37
CA ALA A 104 6.40 -9.03 3.08
C ALA A 104 5.60 -8.35 1.97
N VAL A 105 4.29 -8.16 2.19
CA VAL A 105 3.42 -7.48 1.22
C VAL A 105 3.83 -6.02 0.99
N LEU A 106 4.28 -5.30 2.03
CA LEU A 106 4.82 -3.95 1.85
C LEU A 106 6.09 -3.96 0.98
N GLY A 107 6.94 -4.98 1.12
CA GLY A 107 8.08 -5.21 0.24
C GLY A 107 7.67 -5.43 -1.21
N ASP A 108 6.64 -6.26 -1.44
CA ASP A 108 6.09 -6.50 -2.77
C ASP A 108 5.49 -5.23 -3.38
N LEU A 109 4.79 -4.42 -2.59
CA LEU A 109 4.30 -3.10 -3.01
C LEU A 109 5.46 -2.20 -3.44
N LEU A 110 6.50 -2.06 -2.62
CA LEU A 110 7.67 -1.24 -2.94
C LEU A 110 8.40 -1.72 -4.20
N PHE A 111 8.59 -3.03 -4.33
CA PHE A 111 9.32 -3.63 -5.44
C PHE A 111 8.60 -3.48 -6.78
N ASN A 112 7.26 -3.58 -6.77
CA ASN A 112 6.43 -3.51 -7.97
C ASN A 112 5.83 -2.11 -8.22
N TYR A 113 6.17 -1.10 -7.42
CA TYR A 113 5.59 0.23 -7.56
C TYR A 113 6.18 0.98 -8.76
N HIS A 114 5.30 1.34 -9.69
CA HIS A 114 5.62 2.14 -10.89
C HIS A 114 4.75 3.40 -11.03
N GLY A 115 4.08 3.78 -9.93
CA GLY A 115 3.02 4.79 -9.92
C GLY A 115 1.67 4.16 -9.62
N TRP A 116 0.77 4.98 -9.09
CA TRP A 116 -0.66 4.69 -8.99
C TRP A 116 -1.37 5.15 -10.27
#